data_AF-A0A2T0AWE9-F1
#
_entry.id   AF-A0A2T0AWE9-F1
#
_cell.length_a   1.000
_cell.length_b   1.000
_cell.length_c   1.000
_cell.angle_alpha   90.00
_cell.angle_beta   90.00
_cell.angle_gamma   90.00
#
_symmetry.space_group_name_H-M   'P 1'
#
loop_
_entity.id
_entity.type
_entity.pdbx_description
1 polymer ?
#
loop_
_entity_poly.entity_id
_entity_poly.type
_entity_poly.pdbx_seq_one_letter_code
_entity_poly.pdbx_strand_id
1 'polypeptide(L)'
;MKLDFLDEFKDPYMQTPVGRGVFLAGVVLGYMARCQVEGEKDIASAPLFKQLEFGRLNMKALKKLLARVPQLLAAYRETMKYSGLIAALAAEANGLILKGENQELGVDGNFAFTTGFANASSYFWKIFGKKDGETTE
;
A
#
# COMPACT_ATOMS: atom_id res chain seq x y z
N MET A 1 -0.68 -2.54 15.10
CA MET A 1 -1.18 -1.92 13.86
C MET A 1 -2.50 -1.24 14.22
N LYS A 2 -2.66 0.06 13.95
CA LYS A 2 -3.87 0.83 14.26
C LYS A 2 -4.67 1.01 12.97
N LEU A 3 -5.77 0.29 12.83
CA LEU A 3 -6.61 0.30 11.63
C LEU A 3 -8.00 0.89 11.86
N ASP A 4 -8.29 1.38 13.07
CA ASP A 4 -9.61 1.88 13.46
C ASP A 4 -10.05 3.09 12.60
N PHE A 5 -9.10 3.84 12.05
CA PHE A 5 -9.41 4.95 11.14
C PHE A 5 -10.08 4.50 9.84
N LEU A 6 -9.96 3.22 9.45
CA LEU A 6 -10.65 2.69 8.28
C LEU A 6 -12.17 2.70 8.49
N ASP A 7 -12.65 2.65 9.74
CA ASP A 7 -14.06 2.71 10.07
C ASP A 7 -14.66 4.11 9.84
N GLU A 8 -13.81 5.15 9.81
CA GLU A 8 -14.22 6.54 9.59
C GLU A 8 -14.58 6.83 8.11
N PHE A 9 -14.20 5.97 7.17
CA PHE A 9 -14.45 6.19 5.75
C PHE A 9 -15.94 6.08 5.42
N LYS A 10 -16.56 7.14 4.90
CA LYS A 10 -17.99 7.11 4.55
C LYS A 10 -18.31 6.36 3.25
N ASP A 11 -17.28 6.08 2.46
CA ASP A 11 -17.42 5.43 1.16
C ASP A 11 -17.84 3.94 1.33
N PRO A 12 -18.92 3.47 0.66
CA PRO A 12 -19.41 2.10 0.80
C PRO A 12 -18.39 1.03 0.40
N TYR A 13 -17.55 1.29 -0.60
CA TYR A 13 -16.51 0.37 -1.03
C TYR A 13 -15.44 0.24 0.06
N MET A 14 -15.05 1.35 0.68
CA MET A 14 -14.10 1.39 1.80
C MET A 14 -14.62 0.74 3.09
N GLN A 15 -15.93 0.49 3.19
CA GLN A 15 -16.51 -0.27 4.30
C GLN A 15 -16.42 -1.79 4.09
N THR A 16 -16.08 -2.25 2.89
CA THR A 16 -15.87 -3.67 2.61
C THR A 16 -14.46 -4.14 3.00
N PRO A 17 -14.27 -5.43 3.35
CA PRO A 17 -12.93 -5.98 3.53
C PRO A 17 -12.04 -5.78 2.31
N VAL A 18 -12.58 -5.96 1.09
CA VAL A 18 -11.82 -5.77 -0.15
C VAL A 18 -11.35 -4.33 -0.29
N GLY A 19 -12.23 -3.34 -0.11
CA GLY A 19 -11.85 -1.94 -0.27
C GLY A 19 -10.80 -1.49 0.72
N ARG A 20 -10.93 -1.91 1.99
CA ARG A 20 -9.88 -1.71 3.01
C ARG A 20 -8.57 -2.36 2.59
N GLY A 21 -8.62 -3.61 2.13
CA GLY A 21 -7.44 -4.33 1.67
C GLY A 21 -6.76 -3.67 0.46
N VAL A 22 -7.53 -3.20 -0.52
CA VAL A 22 -7.04 -2.50 -1.72
C VAL A 22 -6.41 -1.16 -1.35
N PHE A 23 -7.01 -0.41 -0.43
CA PHE A 23 -6.43 0.81 0.10
C PHE A 23 -5.10 0.57 0.81
N LEU A 24 -5.06 -0.41 1.73
CA LEU A 24 -3.83 -0.77 2.44
C LEU A 24 -2.75 -1.30 1.49
N ALA A 25 -3.14 -2.01 0.43
CA ALA A 25 -2.22 -2.41 -0.62
C ALA A 25 -1.60 -1.21 -1.35
N GLY A 26 -2.40 -0.16 -1.59
CA GLY A 26 -1.91 1.13 -2.04
C GLY A 26 -0.86 1.71 -1.09
N VAL A 27 -1.13 1.74 0.21
CA VAL A 27 -0.19 2.23 1.23
C VAL A 27 1.12 1.43 1.23
N VAL A 28 1.05 0.09 1.15
CA VAL A 28 2.23 -0.79 1.09
C VAL A 28 3.08 -0.46 -0.14
N LEU A 29 2.48 -0.49 -1.33
CA LEU A 29 3.23 -0.31 -2.57
C LEU A 29 3.72 1.13 -2.73
N GLY A 30 2.98 2.13 -2.26
CA GLY A 30 3.41 3.53 -2.26
C GLY A 30 4.59 3.76 -1.33
N TYR A 31 4.55 3.19 -0.12
CA TYR A 31 5.65 3.31 0.83
C TYR A 31 6.91 2.62 0.31
N MET A 32 6.76 1.42 -0.26
CA MET A 32 7.87 0.72 -0.90
C MET A 32 8.44 1.49 -2.10
N ALA A 33 7.60 2.07 -2.95
CA ALA A 33 8.06 2.89 -4.07
C ALA A 33 8.85 4.11 -3.58
N ARG A 34 8.43 4.73 -2.48
CA ARG A 34 9.19 5.83 -1.84
C ARG A 34 10.53 5.34 -1.30
N CYS A 35 10.61 4.16 -0.68
CA CYS A 35 11.89 3.58 -0.24
C CYS A 35 12.84 3.18 -1.40
N GLN A 36 12.34 3.05 -2.63
CA GLN A 36 13.16 2.76 -3.80
C GLN A 36 13.81 4.01 -4.40
N VAL A 37 13.39 5.20 -3.97
CA VAL A 37 13.97 6.48 -4.40
C VAL A 37 14.67 7.12 -3.22
N GLU A 38 15.89 7.61 -3.43
CA GLU A 38 16.65 8.29 -2.38
C GLU A 38 16.28 9.78 -2.32
N GLY A 39 16.00 10.29 -1.12
CA GLY A 39 15.79 11.71 -0.86
C GLY A 39 14.55 12.29 -1.56
N GLU A 40 14.69 13.51 -2.10
CA GLU A 40 13.61 14.25 -2.78
C GLU A 40 13.32 13.79 -4.21
N LYS A 41 13.94 12.69 -4.68
CA LYS A 41 13.71 12.19 -6.03
C LYS A 41 12.23 11.86 -6.23
N ASP A 42 11.74 12.18 -7.43
CA ASP A 42 10.36 11.93 -7.84
C ASP A 42 10.04 10.43 -7.73
N ILE A 43 8.93 10.10 -7.07
CA ILE A 43 8.41 8.74 -6.94
C ILE A 43 8.15 8.10 -8.31
N ALA A 44 7.89 8.88 -9.36
CA ALA A 44 7.74 8.38 -10.72
C ALA A 44 9.01 7.70 -11.26
N SER A 45 10.17 7.98 -10.68
CA SER A 45 11.43 7.31 -11.02
C SER A 45 11.54 5.90 -10.42
N ALA A 46 10.73 5.56 -9.41
CA ALA A 46 10.77 4.27 -8.72
C ALA A 46 10.44 3.10 -9.66
N PRO A 47 11.23 2.01 -9.65
CA PRO A 47 10.93 0.81 -10.43
C PRO A 47 9.54 0.22 -10.16
N LEU A 48 9.05 0.29 -8.92
CA LEU A 48 7.71 -0.17 -8.56
C LEU A 48 6.63 0.73 -9.16
N PHE A 49 6.82 2.06 -9.15
CA PHE A 49 5.87 3.01 -9.74
C PHE A 49 5.65 2.73 -11.23
N LYS A 50 6.74 2.49 -11.97
CA LYS A 50 6.69 2.20 -13.43
C LYS A 50 5.97 0.89 -13.78
N GLN A 51 5.80 -0.01 -12.81
CA GLN A 51 5.08 -1.27 -13.00
C GLN A 51 3.57 -1.15 -12.71
N LEU A 52 3.11 -0.01 -12.21
CA LEU A 52 1.71 0.22 -11.84
C LEU A 52 0.95 0.88 -12.98
N GLU A 53 -0.15 0.24 -13.38
CA GLU A 53 -1.13 0.81 -14.31
C GLU A 53 -2.22 1.54 -13.53
N PHE A 54 -1.93 2.75 -13.04
CA PHE A 54 -2.89 3.56 -12.29
C PHE A 54 -4.18 3.79 -13.09
N GLY A 55 -5.33 3.64 -12.42
CA GLY A 55 -6.65 3.78 -13.03
C GLY A 55 -7.12 2.59 -13.87
N ARG A 56 -6.24 1.62 -14.15
CA ARG A 56 -6.55 0.38 -14.91
C ARG A 56 -6.11 -0.89 -14.19
N LEU A 57 -5.73 -0.77 -12.93
CA LEU A 57 -5.27 -1.90 -12.14
C LEU A 57 -6.44 -2.87 -11.95
N ASN A 58 -6.18 -4.16 -12.16
CA ASN A 58 -7.13 -5.22 -11.88
C ASN A 58 -6.71 -6.05 -10.66
N MET A 59 -7.65 -6.78 -10.08
CA MET A 59 -7.43 -7.54 -8.85
C MET A 59 -6.31 -8.59 -9.00
N LYS A 60 -6.20 -9.23 -10.17
CA LYS A 60 -5.14 -10.21 -10.46
C LYS A 60 -3.75 -9.58 -10.45
N ALA A 61 -3.61 -8.41 -11.09
CA ALA A 61 -2.37 -7.65 -11.12
C ALA A 61 -1.98 -7.18 -9.72
N LEU A 62 -2.94 -6.66 -8.94
CA LEU A 62 -2.70 -6.24 -7.55
C LEU A 62 -2.21 -7.41 -6.68
N LYS A 63 -2.90 -8.56 -6.74
CA LYS A 63 -2.49 -9.79 -6.02
C LYS A 63 -1.08 -10.22 -6.43
N LYS A 64 -0.75 -10.16 -7.73
CA LYS A 64 0.60 -10.49 -8.23
C LYS A 64 1.67 -9.52 -7.71
N LEU A 65 1.36 -8.23 -7.59
CA LEU A 65 2.27 -7.24 -7.01
C LEU A 65 2.50 -7.50 -5.51
N LEU A 66 1.42 -7.76 -4.76
CA LEU A 66 1.52 -8.07 -3.33
C LEU A 66 2.28 -9.37 -3.07
N ALA A 67 2.11 -10.39 -3.90
CA ALA A 67 2.88 -11.64 -3.82
C ALA A 67 4.40 -11.43 -4.01
N ARG A 68 4.80 -10.34 -4.67
CA ARG A 68 6.22 -9.99 -4.89
C ARG A 68 6.83 -9.17 -3.76
N VAL A 69 6.03 -8.70 -2.78
CA VAL A 69 6.52 -7.89 -1.67
C VAL A 69 7.70 -8.54 -0.93
N PRO A 70 7.67 -9.83 -0.55
CA PRO A 70 8.81 -10.45 0.13
C PRO A 70 10.11 -10.41 -0.69
N GLN A 71 10.00 -10.59 -2.01
CA GLN A 71 11.15 -10.56 -2.92
C GLN A 71 11.70 -9.14 -3.07
N LEU A 72 10.82 -8.13 -3.16
CA LEU A 72 11.20 -6.72 -3.19
C LEU A 72 11.85 -6.29 -1.88
N LEU A 73 11.30 -6.69 -0.73
CA LEU A 73 11.91 -6.42 0.58
C LEU A 73 13.32 -7.00 0.70
N ALA A 74 13.56 -8.19 0.14
CA ALA A 74 14.89 -8.79 0.10
C ALA A 74 15.85 -8.03 -0.83
N ALA A 75 15.38 -7.59 -2.00
CA ALA A 75 16.19 -6.86 -2.98
C ALA A 75 16.57 -5.45 -2.51
N TYR A 76 15.74 -4.80 -1.70
CA TYR A 76 15.93 -3.43 -1.20
C TYR A 76 16.22 -3.39 0.30
N ARG A 77 16.83 -4.44 0.86
CA ARG A 77 17.07 -4.58 2.31
C ARG A 77 17.78 -3.37 2.93
N GLU A 78 18.75 -2.79 2.22
CA GLU A 78 19.54 -1.64 2.68
C GLU A 78 18.70 -0.34 2.77
N THR A 79 17.76 -0.14 1.86
CA THR A 79 16.92 1.08 1.83
C THR A 79 15.61 0.91 2.61
N MET A 80 15.12 -0.32 2.77
CA MET A 80 13.85 -0.64 3.46
C MET A 80 14.07 -1.01 4.94
N LYS A 81 14.45 -0.02 5.75
CA LYS A 81 14.69 -0.16 7.20
C LYS A 81 13.53 -0.80 7.97
N TYR A 82 12.29 -0.59 7.51
CA TYR A 82 11.07 -1.07 8.17
C TYR A 82 10.45 -2.30 7.49
N SER A 83 11.26 -3.16 6.86
CA SER A 83 10.80 -4.35 6.13
C SER A 83 9.81 -5.23 6.90
N GLY A 84 10.00 -5.43 8.21
CA GLY A 84 9.06 -6.17 9.04
C GLY A 84 7.66 -5.53 9.14
N LEU A 85 7.59 -4.20 9.24
CA LEU A 85 6.31 -3.47 9.27
C LEU A 85 5.62 -3.50 7.91
N ILE A 86 6.39 -3.31 6.83
CA ILE A 86 5.90 -3.42 5.46
C ILE A 86 5.34 -4.82 5.21
N ALA A 87 6.04 -5.88 5.62
CA ALA A 87 5.60 -7.26 5.47
C ALA A 87 4.30 -7.53 6.26
N ALA A 88 4.21 -7.04 7.50
CA ALA A 88 2.99 -7.17 8.30
C ALA A 88 1.79 -6.46 7.64
N LEU A 89 1.99 -5.25 7.11
CA LEU A 89 0.93 -4.50 6.43
C LEU A 89 0.53 -5.17 5.10
N ALA A 90 1.49 -5.71 4.34
CA ALA A 90 1.22 -6.45 3.12
C ALA A 90 0.42 -7.74 3.40
N ALA A 91 0.74 -8.44 4.49
CA ALA A 91 0.00 -9.62 4.92
C ALA A 91 -1.45 -9.27 5.30
N GLU A 92 -1.67 -8.18 6.03
CA GLU A 92 -3.00 -7.72 6.40
C GLU A 92 -3.82 -7.29 5.17
N ALA A 93 -3.22 -6.51 4.27
CA ALA A 93 -3.85 -6.11 3.01
C ALA A 93 -4.28 -7.33 2.18
N ASN A 94 -3.40 -8.32 2.02
CA ASN A 94 -3.73 -9.59 1.35
C ASN A 94 -4.84 -10.35 2.08
N GLY A 95 -4.78 -10.44 3.41
CA GLY A 95 -5.79 -11.12 4.21
C GLY A 95 -7.18 -10.53 4.01
N LEU A 96 -7.29 -9.20 3.96
CA LEU A 96 -8.54 -8.49 3.69
C LEU A 96 -9.04 -8.69 2.26
N ILE A 97 -8.13 -8.62 1.27
CA ILE A 97 -8.47 -8.89 -0.14
C ILE A 97 -8.98 -10.34 -0.33
N LEU A 98 -8.43 -11.30 0.42
CA LEU A 98 -8.82 -12.72 0.33
C LEU A 98 -10.12 -13.03 1.07
N LYS A 99 -10.50 -12.24 2.07
CA LYS A 99 -11.77 -12.39 2.81
C LYS A 99 -12.99 -11.95 1.99
N GLY A 100 -12.77 -11.14 0.96
CA GLY A 100 -13.84 -10.74 0.05
C GLY A 100 -14.20 -11.81 -0.98
N GLU A 101 -15.44 -11.76 -1.46
CA GLU A 101 -15.83 -12.47 -2.67
C GLU A 101 -15.02 -11.96 -3.88
N ASN A 102 -15.12 -12.64 -5.03
CA ASN A 102 -14.44 -12.25 -6.28
C ASN A 102 -14.97 -10.91 -6.83
N GLN A 103 -14.65 -9.82 -6.13
CA GLN A 103 -14.93 -8.46 -6.53
C GLN A 103 -13.86 -7.98 -7.49
N GLU A 104 -14.31 -7.36 -8.57
CA GLU A 104 -13.44 -6.60 -9.44
C GLU A 104 -12.93 -5.35 -8.73
N LEU A 105 -11.77 -4.85 -9.15
CA LEU A 105 -11.22 -3.61 -8.60
C LEU A 105 -12.11 -2.41 -9.01
N GLY A 106 -12.55 -2.38 -10.27
CA GLY A 106 -13.42 -1.31 -10.78
C GLY A 106 -12.81 0.09 -10.65
N VAL A 107 -13.67 1.12 -10.76
CA VAL A 107 -13.28 2.52 -10.55
C VAL A 107 -12.97 2.76 -9.06
N ASP A 108 -13.84 2.29 -8.17
CA ASP A 108 -13.74 2.54 -6.72
C ASP A 108 -12.47 1.94 -6.13
N GLY A 109 -12.10 0.71 -6.51
CA GLY A 109 -10.86 0.09 -6.07
C GLY A 109 -9.63 0.74 -6.67
N ASN A 110 -9.68 1.22 -7.91
CA ASN A 110 -8.57 2.01 -8.47
C ASN A 110 -8.40 3.33 -7.72
N PHE A 111 -9.49 3.96 -7.33
CA PHE A 111 -9.47 5.19 -6.53
C PHE A 111 -8.94 4.93 -5.11
N ALA A 112 -9.42 3.88 -4.43
CA ALA A 112 -8.95 3.47 -3.11
C ALA A 112 -7.45 3.14 -3.12
N PHE A 113 -7.01 2.36 -4.11
CA PHE A 113 -5.60 2.02 -4.30
C PHE A 113 -4.74 3.27 -4.51
N THR A 114 -5.15 4.14 -5.45
CA THR A 114 -4.39 5.35 -5.79
C THR A 114 -4.32 6.31 -4.61
N THR A 115 -5.41 6.45 -3.85
CA THR A 115 -5.45 7.29 -2.64
C THR A 115 -4.52 6.76 -1.56
N GLY A 116 -4.53 5.44 -1.33
CA GLY A 116 -3.59 4.80 -0.40
C GLY A 116 -2.14 4.95 -0.85
N PHE A 117 -1.87 4.80 -2.15
CA PHE A 117 -0.53 4.94 -2.74
C PHE A 117 0.01 6.38 -2.62
N ALA A 118 -0.79 7.37 -3.01
CA ALA A 118 -0.38 8.77 -2.99
C ALA A 118 -0.10 9.29 -1.57
N ASN A 119 -0.82 8.76 -0.58
CA ASN A 119 -0.71 9.17 0.82
C ASN A 119 0.07 8.14 1.68
N ALA A 120 0.84 7.26 1.05
CA ALA A 120 1.38 6.07 1.68
C ALA A 120 2.22 6.37 2.92
N SER A 121 3.12 7.36 2.88
CA SER A 121 3.95 7.73 4.05
C SER A 121 3.10 8.16 5.26
N SER A 122 2.09 9.00 5.02
CA SER A 122 1.20 9.49 6.09
C SER A 122 0.42 8.34 6.72
N TYR A 123 -0.22 7.50 5.89
CA TYR A 123 -0.99 6.37 6.40
C TYR A 123 -0.12 5.28 7.03
N PHE A 124 1.05 4.99 6.48
CA PHE A 124 1.99 4.02 7.06
C PHE A 124 2.35 4.41 8.50
N TRP A 125 2.65 5.69 8.74
CA TRP A 125 2.93 6.19 10.08
C TRP A 125 1.69 6.33 10.96
N LYS A 126 0.52 6.63 10.39
CA LYS A 126 -0.76 6.57 11.12
C LYS A 126 -1.04 5.15 11.64
N ILE A 127 -0.72 4.13 10.84
CA ILE A 127 -0.95 2.72 11.13
C ILE A 127 0.00 2.17 12.21
N PHE A 128 1.30 2.49 12.14
CA PHE A 128 2.28 1.94 13.08
C PHE A 128 2.63 2.87 14.24
N GLY A 129 2.23 4.14 14.17
CA GLY A 129 2.72 5.21 15.03
C GLY A 129 4.11 5.65 14.58
N LYS A 130 4.34 6.96 14.48
CA LYS A 130 5.69 7.51 14.31
C LYS A 130 6.53 7.06 15.51
N LYS A 131 7.71 6.49 15.27
CA LYS A 131 8.76 6.51 16.30
C LYS A 131 9.31 7.93 16.34
N ASP A 132 9.44 8.50 17.54
CA ASP A 132 10.04 9.82 17.75
C ASP A 132 11.38 9.92 17.01
N GLY A 133 11.46 10.77 15.98
CA GLY A 133 12.72 11.05 15.27
C GLY A 133 12.67 11.17 13.75
N GLU A 134 11.60 10.79 13.04
CA GLU A 134 11.53 10.95 11.58
C GLU A 134 10.70 12.18 11.17
N THR A 135 11.41 13.25 10.82
CA THR A 135 10.86 14.42 10.13
C THR A 135 10.47 14.01 8.71
N THR A 136 9.23 14.26 8.33
CA THR A 136 8.79 14.19 6.94
C THR A 136 9.21 15.49 6.27
N GLU A 137 10.26 15.42 5.47
CA GLU A 137 10.49 16.34 4.35
C GLU A 137 9.95 15.68 3.06
#